data_AF-A0A378BBT3-F1
#
_entry.id   AF-A0A378BBT3-F1
#
_cell.length_a   1.000
_cell.length_b   1.000
_cell.length_c   1.000
_cell.angle_alpha   90.00
_cell.angle_beta   90.00
_cell.angle_gamma   90.00
#
_symmetry.space_group_name_H-M   'P 1'
#
loop_
_entity.id
_entity.type
_entity.pdbx_description
1 polymer ?
#
loop_
_entity_poly.entity_id
_entity_poly.type
_entity_poly.pdbx_seq_one_letter_code
_entity_poly.pdbx_strand_id
1 'polypeptide(L)' 'MREAATDTAAALGFISAIGAIGGFFIPKAFGISLDLTGSPAGAMKVFLVFYIACVVITWAVYGRKRQ' A
#
# COMPACT_ATOMS: atom_id res chain seq x y z
N MET A 1 4.89 0.28 -29.51
CA MET A 1 5.50 -0.87 -28.80
C MET A 1 6.62 -0.40 -27.88
N ARG A 2 7.72 0.16 -28.42
CA ARG A 2 8.87 0.63 -27.61
C ARG A 2 8.53 1.77 -26.64
N GLU A 3 7.66 2.69 -27.03
CA GLU A 3 7.19 3.81 -26.18
C GLU A 3 6.35 3.33 -24.99
N ALA A 4 5.34 2.49 -25.23
CA ALA A 4 4.54 1.86 -24.17
C ALA A 4 5.39 1.02 -23.18
N ALA A 5 6.45 0.35 -23.68
CA ALA A 5 7.39 -0.38 -22.83
C ALA A 5 8.22 0.57 -21.94
N THR A 6 8.70 1.68 -22.48
CA THR A 6 9.42 2.72 -21.72
C THR A 6 8.53 3.34 -20.64
N ASP A 7 7.29 3.71 -20.97
CA ASP A 7 6.36 4.32 -20.02
C ASP A 7 5.99 3.36 -18.88
N THR A 8 5.76 2.08 -19.21
CA THR A 8 5.48 1.05 -18.20
C THR A 8 6.68 0.84 -17.29
N ALA A 9 7.91 0.80 -17.83
CA ALA A 9 9.12 0.66 -17.03
C ALA A 9 9.32 1.87 -16.08
N ALA A 10 9.08 3.09 -16.55
CA ALA A 10 9.13 4.28 -15.73
C ALA A 10 8.08 4.24 -14.60
N ALA A 11 6.83 3.90 -14.94
CA ALA A 11 5.75 3.77 -13.96
C ALA A 11 6.06 2.72 -12.89
N LEU A 12 6.56 1.55 -13.28
CA LEU A 12 6.96 0.49 -12.34
C LEU A 12 8.10 0.96 -11.41
N GLY A 13 9.07 1.70 -11.93
CA GLY A 13 10.15 2.29 -11.13
C GLY A 13 9.62 3.24 -10.05
N PHE A 14 8.70 4.14 -10.40
CA PHE A 14 8.06 5.04 -9.44
C PHE A 14 7.20 4.30 -8.41
N ILE A 15 6.40 3.32 -8.85
CA ILE A 15 5.58 2.49 -7.95
C ILE A 15 6.47 1.75 -6.94
N SER A 16 7.61 1.22 -7.38
CA SER A 16 8.58 0.55 -6.50
C SER A 16 9.15 1.49 -5.43
N ALA A 17 9.56 2.70 -5.82
CA ALA A 17 10.06 3.71 -4.88
C ALA A 17 9.03 4.08 -3.81
N ILE A 18 7.75 4.22 -4.19
CA ILE A 18 6.65 4.47 -3.25
C ILE A 18 6.43 3.26 -2.35
N GLY A 19 6.46 2.04 -2.90
CA GLY A 19 6.27 0.80 -2.15
C GLY A 19 7.33 0.57 -1.07
N ALA A 20 8.58 0.97 -1.31
CA ALA A 20 9.67 0.89 -0.34
C ALA A 20 9.38 1.67 0.96
N ILE A 21 8.62 2.77 0.90
CA ILE A 21 8.22 3.57 2.07
C ILE A 21 7.39 2.72 3.05
N GLY A 22 6.61 1.76 2.55
CA GLY A 22 5.84 0.82 3.37
C GLY A 22 6.71 -0.03 4.31
N GLY A 23 7.92 -0.40 3.88
CA GLY A 23 8.85 -1.19 4.68
C GLY A 23 9.36 -0.47 5.93
N PHE A 24 9.44 0.86 5.90
CA PHE A 24 9.77 1.68 7.07
C PHE A 24 8.54 2.02 7.91
N PHE A 25 7.40 2.25 7.25
CA PHE A 25 6.14 2.61 7.91
C PHE A 25 5.66 1.51 8.87
N ILE A 26 5.78 0.23 8.48
CA ILE A 26 5.31 -0.91 9.28
C ILE A 26 5.98 -0.98 10.67
N PRO A 27 7.31 -1.11 10.77
CA PRO A 27 7.98 -1.19 12.07
C PRO A 27 7.82 0.09 12.89
N LYS A 28 7.76 1.27 12.27
CA LYS A 28 7.49 2.54 12.97
C LYS A 28 6.09 2.59 13.56
N ALA A 29 5.06 2.16 12.83
CA ALA A 29 3.69 2.15 13.31
C ALA A 29 3.49 1.19 14.48
N PHE A 30 4.13 0.02 14.44
CA PHE A 30 4.16 -0.91 15.58
C PHE A 30 4.90 -0.31 16.78
N GLY A 31 6.07 0.30 16.57
CA GLY A 31 6.82 0.97 17.62
C GLY A 31 6.00 2.06 18.31
N ILE A 32 5.35 2.94 17.54
CA ILE A 32 4.48 4.01 18.07
C ILE A 32 3.28 3.43 18.82
N SER A 33 2.66 2.35 18.31
CA SER A 33 1.51 1.74 18.99
C SER A 33 1.91 1.08 20.32
N LEU A 34 3.07 0.43 20.36
CA LEU A 34 3.62 -0.15 21.58
C LEU A 34 4.01 0.92 22.60
N ASP A 35 4.62 2.01 22.15
CA ASP A 35 5.06 3.11 23.01
C ASP A 35 3.88 3.89 23.62
N LEU A 36 2.83 4.17 22.82
CA LEU A 36 1.67 4.94 23.26
C LEU A 36 0.59 4.13 23.98
N THR A 37 0.38 2.86 23.60
CA THR A 37 -0.75 2.05 24.09
C THR A 37 -0.33 0.76 24.78
N GLY A 38 0.96 0.41 24.78
CA GLY A 38 1.45 -0.86 25.29
C GLY A 38 1.01 -2.08 24.48
N SER A 39 0.28 -1.88 23.37
CA SER A 39 -0.33 -2.95 22.59
C SER A 39 -0.15 -2.74 21.07
N PRO A 40 0.15 -3.79 20.30
CA PRO A 40 0.23 -3.69 18.84
C PRO A 40 -1.13 -3.54 18.14
N ALA A 41 -2.24 -3.62 18.89
CA ALA A 41 -3.60 -3.59 18.33
C ALA A 41 -3.91 -2.30 17.56
N GLY A 42 -3.33 -1.15 17.94
CA GLY A 42 -3.47 0.11 17.21
C GLY A 42 -2.93 0.02 15.78
N ALA A 43 -1.69 -0.46 15.63
CA ALA A 43 -1.06 -0.66 14.33
C ALA A 43 -1.84 -1.67 13.47
N MET A 44 -2.29 -2.78 14.06
CA MET A 44 -3.07 -3.80 13.35
C MET A 44 -4.38 -3.25 12.77
N LYS A 45 -5.09 -2.38 13.50
CA LYS A 45 -6.30 -1.72 12.98
C LYS A 45 -5.99 -0.83 11.78
N VAL A 46 -4.89 -0.08 11.81
CA VAL A 46 -4.46 0.77 10.69
C VAL A 46 -4.15 -0.08 9.45
N PHE A 47 -3.39 -1.17 9.60
CA PHE A 47 -3.11 -2.08 8.49
C PHE A 47 -4.39 -2.73 7.93
N LEU A 48 -5.32 -3.12 8.79
CA LEU A 48 -6.59 -3.68 8.36
C LEU A 48 -7.39 -2.69 7.50
N VAL A 49 -7.51 -1.44 7.94
CA VAL A 49 -8.19 -0.38 7.16
C VAL A 49 -7.49 -0.15 5.83
N PHE A 50 -6.15 -0.14 5.81
CA PHE A 50 -5.38 -0.01 4.57
C PHE A 50 -5.65 -1.16 3.59
N TYR A 51 -5.67 -2.41 4.06
CA TYR A 51 -5.98 -3.57 3.21
C TYR A 51 -7.40 -3.51 2.64
N ILE A 52 -8.39 -3.10 3.45
CA ILE A 52 -9.77 -2.92 2.97
C ILE A 52 -9.80 -1.86 1.86
N ALA A 53 -9.11 -0.73 2.03
CA ALA A 53 -9.02 0.29 1.00
C ALA A 53 -8.37 -0.24 -0.29
N CYS A 54 -7.29 -1.02 -0.19
CA CYS A 54 -6.66 -1.68 -1.35
C CYS A 54 -7.62 -2.61 -2.09
N VAL A 55 -8.44 -3.38 -1.37
CA VAL A 55 -9.46 -4.25 -1.98
C VAL A 55 -10.52 -3.41 -2.70
N VAL A 56 -11.01 -2.34 -2.10
CA VAL A 56 -11.99 -1.44 -2.73
C VAL A 56 -11.42 -0.80 -4.00
N ILE A 57 -10.18 -0.32 -3.98
CA ILE A 57 -9.50 0.24 -5.16
C ILE A 57 -9.36 -0.82 -6.25
N THR A 58 -8.89 -2.02 -5.89
CA THR A 58 -8.74 -3.14 -6.84
C THR A 58 -10.08 -3.49 -7.46
N TRP A 59 -11.15 -3.58 -6.67
CA TRP A 59 -12.50 -3.83 -7.18
C TRP A 59 -13.00 -2.68 -8.09
N ALA A 60 -12.72 -1.43 -7.70
CA ALA A 60 -13.12 -0.25 -8.46
C ALA A 60 -12.39 -0.12 -9.81
N VAL A 61 -11.16 -0.63 -9.93
CA VAL A 61 -10.37 -0.61 -11.18
C VAL A 61 -10.61 -1.87 -12.02
N TYR A 62 -10.66 -3.04 -11.38
CA TYR A 62 -10.72 -4.35 -12.04
C TYR A 62 -12.15 -4.87 -12.23
N GLY A 63 -12.99 -4.74 -11.21
CA GLY A 63 -14.39 -5.19 -11.22
C GLY A 63 -15.30 -4.28 -12.06
N ARG A 64 -15.13 -2.96 -11.98
CA ARG A 64 -15.97 -2.00 -12.76
C ARG A 64 -15.62 -1.87 -14.24
N LYS A 65 -14.43 -2.29 -14.69
CA LYS A 65 -14.05 -2.26 -16.13
C LYS A 65 -14.46 -3.54 -16.87
N ARG A 66 -15.00 -4.54 -16.16
CA ARG A 66 -15.37 -5.85 -16.71
C ARG A 66 -16.89 -6.14 -16.63
N GLN A 67 -17.67 -5.21 -16.09
CA GLN A 67 -19.12 -5.08 -16.35
C GLN A 67 -19.31 -4.05 -17.45
#